data_AF-A0A7V9TE67-F1
#
_entry.id   AF-A0A7V9TE67-F1
#
_cell.length_a   1.000
_cell.length_b   1.000
_cell.length_c   1.000
_cell.angle_alpha   90.00
_cell.angle_beta   90.00
_cell.angle_gamma   90.00
#
_symmetry.space_group_name_H-M   'P 1'
#
loop_
_entity.id
_entity.type
_entity.pdbx_description
1 polymer ?
#
loop_
_entity_poly.entity_id
_entity_poly.type
_entity_poly.pdbx_seq_one_letter_code
_entity_poly.pdbx_strand_id
1 'polypeptide(L)'
;MRIPYLLSIITWLPTIGAVLILALFKNTQPRAIKQFATAWFGMVFVVSLLLLGYDHAIGGMQFIEDCQWIPVIGARYQMGADGVAVLLIVLTTLLGVIASLSSWDYIGKREKEYYVLLLLLQTAVVGVFGAMDLFLFYLFFEVSLVPMYFLIGIWGGERR
;
A
#
# COMPACT_ATOMS: atom_id res chain seq x y z
N MET A 1 -18.19 0.10 -14.99
CA MET A 1 -17.95 1.54 -14.68
C MET A 1 -16.45 1.77 -14.64
N ARG A 2 -15.89 2.67 -15.47
CA ARG A 2 -14.47 3.06 -15.34
C ARG A 2 -14.39 4.10 -14.22
N ILE A 3 -13.89 3.71 -13.04
CA ILE A 3 -13.63 4.65 -11.96
C ILE A 3 -12.34 5.38 -12.32
N PRO A 4 -12.36 6.71 -12.50
CA PRO A 4 -11.14 7.46 -12.76
C PRO A 4 -10.23 7.38 -11.54
N TYR A 5 -8.92 7.31 -11.77
CA TYR A 5 -7.90 7.31 -10.71
C TYR A 5 -7.95 6.13 -9.73
N LEU A 6 -8.44 4.96 -10.16
CA LEU A 6 -8.58 3.78 -9.31
C LEU A 6 -7.24 3.30 -8.72
N LEU A 7 -6.16 3.26 -9.51
CA LEU A 7 -4.85 2.86 -9.02
C LEU A 7 -4.31 3.88 -8.02
N SER A 8 -4.40 5.17 -8.33
CA SER A 8 -4.06 6.23 -7.36
C SER A 8 -4.80 6.06 -6.04
N ILE A 9 -6.12 5.78 -6.08
CA ILE A 9 -6.92 5.56 -4.88
C ILE A 9 -6.37 4.37 -4.09
N ILE A 10 -6.16 3.22 -4.73
CA ILE A 10 -5.67 2.00 -4.04
C ILE A 10 -4.26 2.24 -3.47
N THR A 11 -3.38 2.93 -4.21
CA THR A 11 -2.01 3.22 -3.78
C THR A 11 -1.95 4.15 -2.58
N TRP A 12 -2.72 5.24 -2.57
CA TRP A 12 -2.62 6.27 -1.53
C TRP A 12 -3.55 6.06 -0.34
N LEU A 13 -4.58 5.23 -0.47
CA LEU A 13 -5.52 4.94 0.61
C LEU A 13 -4.82 4.42 1.89
N PRO A 14 -3.83 3.48 1.84
CA PRO A 14 -3.11 3.07 3.04
C PRO A 14 -2.33 4.22 3.70
N THR A 15 -1.74 5.13 2.91
CA THR A 15 -1.07 6.33 3.45
C THR A 15 -2.04 7.25 4.19
N ILE A 16 -3.26 7.42 3.69
CA ILE A 16 -4.31 8.15 4.41
C ILE A 16 -4.60 7.47 5.76
N GLY A 17 -4.71 6.13 5.79
CA GLY A 17 -4.87 5.38 7.03
C GLY A 17 -3.71 5.60 8.01
N ALA A 18 -2.47 5.62 7.51
CA ALA A 18 -1.30 5.89 8.32
C ALA A 18 -1.36 7.30 8.96
N VAL A 19 -1.73 8.32 8.17
CA VAL A 19 -1.92 9.70 8.65
C VAL A 19 -3.05 9.78 9.68
N LEU A 20 -4.17 9.10 9.45
CA LEU A 20 -5.29 9.06 10.40
C LEU A 20 -4.89 8.39 11.72
N ILE A 21 -4.10 7.31 11.68
CA ILE A 21 -3.54 6.71 12.90
C ILE A 21 -2.67 7.72 13.64
N LEU A 22 -1.78 8.43 12.93
CA LEU A 22 -0.90 9.43 13.52
C LEU A 22 -1.68 10.57 14.18
N ALA A 23 -2.71 11.09 13.51
CA ALA A 23 -3.47 12.27 13.93
C ALA A 23 -4.50 11.97 15.02
N LEU A 24 -5.21 10.84 14.95
CA LEU A 24 -6.40 10.60 15.77
C LEU A 24 -6.13 9.74 17.01
N PHE A 25 -5.11 8.88 16.99
CA PHE A 25 -4.90 7.90 18.06
C PHE A 25 -3.69 8.22 18.93
N LYS A 26 -3.82 8.01 20.23
CA LYS A 26 -2.72 8.13 21.19
C LYS A 26 -2.06 6.77 21.43
N ASN A 27 -0.78 6.76 21.79
CA ASN A 27 -0.02 5.53 22.06
C ASN A 27 -0.61 4.69 23.21
N THR A 28 -1.43 5.29 24.07
CA THR A 28 -2.15 4.61 25.17
C THR A 28 -3.36 3.79 24.72
N GLN A 29 -3.71 3.80 23.43
CA GLN A 29 -4.91 3.14 22.89
C GLN A 29 -4.56 2.02 21.87
N PRO A 30 -3.74 1.03 22.24
CA PRO A 30 -3.27 0.01 21.29
C PRO A 30 -4.41 -0.79 20.66
N ARG A 31 -5.47 -1.09 21.42
CA ARG A 31 -6.64 -1.83 20.91
C ARG A 31 -7.39 -1.06 19.81
N ALA A 32 -7.57 0.24 19.97
CA ALA A 32 -8.26 1.08 19.00
C ALA A 32 -7.44 1.22 17.71
N ILE A 33 -6.10 1.36 17.84
CA ILE A 33 -5.18 1.38 16.70
C ILE A 33 -5.25 0.06 15.93
N LYS A 34 -5.19 -1.09 16.61
CA LYS A 34 -5.29 -2.43 16.00
C LYS A 34 -6.58 -2.58 15.21
N GLN A 35 -7.71 -2.26 15.83
CA GLN A 35 -9.03 -2.35 15.18
C GLN A 35 -9.14 -1.42 13.97
N PHE A 36 -8.70 -0.17 14.10
CA PHE A 36 -8.72 0.80 13.01
C PHE A 36 -7.83 0.35 11.85
N ALA A 37 -6.58 -0.04 12.14
CA ALA A 37 -5.65 -0.49 11.11
C ALA A 37 -6.19 -1.70 10.36
N THR A 38 -6.69 -2.72 11.06
CA THR A 38 -7.29 -3.91 10.43
C THR A 38 -8.50 -3.56 9.57
N ALA A 39 -9.39 -2.69 10.05
CA ALA A 39 -10.52 -2.21 9.25
C ALA A 39 -10.05 -1.45 8.00
N TRP A 40 -8.98 -0.66 8.13
CA TRP A 40 -8.41 0.10 7.02
C TRP A 40 -7.75 -0.79 5.97
N PHE A 41 -6.95 -1.78 6.39
CA PHE A 41 -6.42 -2.81 5.49
C PHE A 41 -7.56 -3.55 4.76
N GLY A 42 -8.63 -3.90 5.49
CA GLY A 42 -9.82 -4.53 4.92
C GLY A 42 -10.51 -3.65 3.88
N MET A 43 -10.63 -2.34 4.14
CA MET A 43 -11.16 -1.38 3.17
C MET A 43 -10.29 -1.31 1.92
N VAL A 44 -8.97 -1.18 2.06
CA VAL A 44 -8.03 -1.15 0.91
C VAL A 44 -8.15 -2.43 0.09
N PHE A 45 -8.22 -3.60 0.74
CA PHE A 45 -8.43 -4.87 0.06
C PHE A 45 -9.74 -4.90 -0.73
N VAL A 46 -10.86 -4.50 -0.12
CA VAL A 46 -12.16 -4.46 -0.79
C VAL A 46 -12.14 -3.51 -2.00
N VAL A 47 -11.52 -2.34 -1.88
CA VAL A 47 -11.37 -1.40 -3.01
C VAL A 47 -10.48 -2.01 -4.11
N SER A 48 -9.43 -2.74 -3.74
CA SER A 48 -8.54 -3.40 -4.72
C SER A 48 -9.25 -4.45 -5.56
N LEU A 49 -10.31 -5.10 -5.05
CA LEU A 49 -11.08 -6.10 -5.80
C LEU A 49 -11.74 -5.53 -7.06
N LEU A 50 -11.91 -4.20 -7.14
CA LEU A 50 -12.40 -3.53 -8.34
C LEU A 50 -11.44 -3.71 -9.54
N LEU A 51 -10.14 -3.99 -9.29
CA LEU A 51 -9.18 -4.32 -10.34
C LEU A 51 -9.45 -5.67 -11.01
N LEU A 52 -10.22 -6.57 -10.36
CA LEU A 52 -10.65 -7.84 -10.98
C LEU A 52 -11.62 -7.63 -12.16
N GLY A 53 -12.10 -6.39 -12.37
CA GLY A 53 -12.79 -5.99 -13.59
C GLY A 53 -11.89 -5.84 -14.82
N TYR A 54 -10.61 -6.27 -14.75
CA TYR A 54 -9.67 -6.30 -15.86
C TYR A 54 -10.20 -7.13 -17.05
N ASP A 55 -10.14 -6.54 -18.25
CA ASP A 55 -10.60 -7.18 -19.48
C ASP A 55 -9.50 -8.11 -20.04
N HIS A 56 -9.69 -9.41 -19.87
CA HIS A 56 -8.74 -10.43 -20.30
C HIS A 56 -8.71 -10.62 -21.82
N ALA A 57 -9.77 -10.23 -22.53
CA ALA A 57 -9.84 -10.35 -23.99
C ALA A 57 -9.04 -9.25 -24.68
N ILE A 58 -9.06 -8.03 -24.13
CA ILE A 58 -8.23 -6.92 -24.62
C ILE A 58 -6.76 -7.14 -24.21
N GLY A 59 -6.52 -7.55 -22.97
CA GLY A 59 -5.17 -7.70 -22.43
C GLY A 59 -4.42 -6.36 -22.31
N GLY A 60 -3.10 -6.45 -22.10
CA GLY A 60 -2.21 -5.29 -22.00
C GLY A 60 -2.42 -4.42 -20.75
N MET A 61 -1.89 -3.20 -20.80
CA MET A 61 -1.99 -2.26 -19.67
C MET A 61 -3.38 -1.64 -19.63
N GLN A 62 -4.04 -1.75 -18.47
CA GLN A 62 -5.35 -1.15 -18.20
C GLN A 62 -5.27 -0.25 -16.96
N PHE A 63 -6.38 0.41 -16.62
CA PHE A 63 -6.44 1.38 -15.51
C PHE A 63 -5.39 2.49 -15.63
N ILE A 64 -5.10 2.94 -16.86
CA ILE A 64 -4.02 3.88 -17.13
C ILE A 64 -4.37 5.25 -16.55
N GLU A 65 -3.43 5.78 -15.77
CA GLU A 65 -3.44 7.14 -15.26
C GLU A 65 -2.13 7.77 -15.68
N ASP A 66 -2.20 8.92 -16.35
CA ASP A 66 -1.02 9.57 -16.90
C ASP A 66 -1.11 11.08 -16.67
N CYS A 67 -0.24 11.59 -15.81
CA CYS A 67 -0.09 13.00 -15.53
C CYS A 67 1.38 13.40 -15.62
N GLN A 68 1.66 14.55 -16.24
CA GLN A 68 3.00 15.12 -16.24
C GLN A 68 3.41 15.49 -14.82
N TRP A 69 4.55 14.99 -14.34
CA TRP A 69 4.99 15.19 -12.96
C TRP A 69 6.22 16.08 -12.85
N ILE A 70 7.37 15.68 -13.44
CA ILE A 70 8.60 16.47 -13.42
C ILE A 70 9.10 16.66 -14.86
N PRO A 71 8.67 17.75 -15.54
CA PRO A 71 8.96 17.97 -16.95
C PRO A 71 10.46 17.98 -17.30
N VAL A 72 11.28 18.53 -16.41
CA VAL A 72 12.72 18.75 -16.64
C VAL A 72 13.49 17.44 -16.84
N ILE A 73 13.07 16.38 -16.16
CA ILE A 73 13.68 15.03 -16.27
C ILE A 73 12.80 14.06 -17.06
N GLY A 74 11.70 14.54 -17.63
CA GLY A 74 10.73 13.73 -18.38
C GLY A 74 9.90 12.77 -17.53
N ALA A 75 9.94 12.85 -16.20
CA ALA A 75 9.22 11.92 -15.33
C ALA A 75 7.72 12.19 -15.34
N ARG A 76 6.94 11.12 -15.44
CA ARG A 76 5.48 11.16 -15.43
C ARG A 76 4.93 10.39 -14.23
N TYR A 77 3.83 10.87 -13.67
CA TYR A 77 3.00 10.05 -12.82
C TYR A 77 2.18 9.14 -13.73
N GLN A 78 2.80 8.05 -14.16
CA GLN A 78 2.18 7.08 -15.04
C GLN A 78 1.95 5.78 -14.28
N MET A 79 0.68 5.46 -14.05
CA MET A 79 0.24 4.23 -13.40
C MET A 79 -0.57 3.39 -14.39
N GLY A 80 -0.52 2.08 -14.24
CA GLY A 80 -1.30 1.12 -15.01
C GLY A 80 -1.11 -0.29 -14.46
N ALA A 81 -2.03 -1.19 -14.78
CA ALA A 81 -1.94 -2.57 -14.36
C ALA A 81 -2.29 -3.51 -15.51
N ASP A 82 -1.41 -4.46 -15.81
CA ASP A 82 -1.71 -5.64 -16.62
C ASP A 82 -2.30 -6.75 -15.75
N GLY A 83 -2.62 -7.90 -16.36
CA GLY A 83 -3.19 -9.04 -15.64
C GLY A 83 -2.32 -9.55 -14.48
N VAL A 84 -0.99 -9.42 -14.57
CA VAL A 84 -0.07 -9.84 -13.49
C VAL A 84 -0.07 -8.80 -12.37
N ALA A 85 0.06 -7.51 -12.70
CA ALA A 85 0.03 -6.42 -11.74
C ALA A 85 -1.29 -6.41 -10.95
N VAL A 86 -2.44 -6.65 -11.61
CA VAL A 86 -3.74 -6.77 -10.93
C VAL A 86 -3.69 -7.84 -9.84
N LEU A 87 -3.20 -9.04 -10.17
CA LEU A 87 -3.10 -10.13 -9.20
C LEU A 87 -2.15 -9.78 -8.05
N LEU A 88 -1.00 -9.17 -8.35
CA LEU A 88 -0.01 -8.81 -7.33
C LEU A 88 -0.50 -7.69 -6.41
N ILE A 89 -1.24 -6.71 -6.93
CA ILE A 89 -1.85 -5.65 -6.12
C ILE A 89 -2.93 -6.23 -5.21
N VAL A 90 -3.85 -7.04 -5.74
CA VAL A 90 -4.90 -7.69 -4.91
C VAL A 90 -4.28 -8.59 -3.84
N LEU A 91 -3.26 -9.37 -4.20
CA LEU A 91 -2.52 -10.20 -3.25
C LEU A 91 -1.83 -9.35 -2.18
N THR A 92 -1.17 -8.25 -2.56
CA THR A 92 -0.49 -7.34 -1.62
C THR A 92 -1.47 -6.79 -0.59
N THR A 93 -2.66 -6.36 -1.03
CA THR A 93 -3.66 -5.82 -0.11
C THR A 93 -4.29 -6.89 0.78
N LEU A 94 -4.51 -8.11 0.27
CA LEU A 94 -4.92 -9.26 1.06
C LEU A 94 -3.89 -9.61 2.14
N LEU A 95 -2.61 -9.66 1.77
CA LEU A 95 -1.52 -9.91 2.70
C LEU A 95 -1.43 -8.81 3.77
N GLY A 96 -1.75 -7.56 3.43
CA GLY A 96 -1.88 -6.48 4.41
C GLY A 96 -2.93 -6.78 5.50
N VAL A 97 -4.10 -7.30 5.11
CA VAL A 97 -5.15 -7.73 6.05
C VAL A 97 -4.64 -8.85 6.95
N ILE A 98 -4.05 -9.90 6.35
CA ILE A 98 -3.55 -11.06 7.07
C ILE A 98 -2.43 -10.66 8.03
N ALA A 99 -1.46 -9.86 7.57
CA ALA A 99 -0.37 -9.34 8.38
C ALA A 99 -0.90 -8.48 9.53
N SER A 100 -1.92 -7.64 9.28
CA SER A 100 -2.53 -6.85 10.34
C SER A 100 -3.17 -7.72 11.41
N LEU A 101 -3.90 -8.79 11.03
CA LEU A 101 -4.57 -9.70 11.95
C LEU A 101 -3.58 -10.55 12.75
N SER A 102 -2.57 -11.12 12.09
CA SER A 102 -1.55 -11.95 12.76
C SER A 102 -0.71 -11.16 13.78
N SER A 103 -0.63 -9.84 13.61
CA SER A 103 0.14 -8.95 14.48
C SER A 103 -0.55 -8.60 15.80
N TRP A 104 -1.83 -8.95 15.99
CA TRP A 104 -2.61 -8.52 17.17
C TRP A 104 -2.01 -9.00 18.49
N ASP A 105 -1.59 -10.26 18.56
CA ASP A 105 -1.05 -10.84 19.79
C ASP A 105 0.48 -10.74 19.86
N TYR A 106 1.15 -10.74 18.69
CA TYR A 106 2.61 -10.70 18.62
C TYR A 106 3.21 -9.32 18.92
N ILE A 107 2.55 -8.24 18.49
CA ILE A 107 3.05 -6.87 18.65
C ILE A 107 2.49 -6.25 19.93
N GLY A 108 3.34 -6.14 20.95
CA GLY A 108 3.03 -5.55 22.26
C GLY A 108 3.84 -4.31 22.65
N LYS A 109 4.59 -3.74 21.71
CA LYS A 109 5.35 -2.50 21.90
C LYS A 109 5.24 -1.62 20.67
N ARG A 110 5.12 -0.30 20.85
CA ARG A 110 5.12 0.70 19.75
C ARG A 110 4.11 0.35 18.64
N GLU A 111 2.93 -0.10 19.03
CA GLU A 111 1.89 -0.59 18.12
C GLU A 111 1.50 0.46 17.09
N LYS A 112 1.45 1.74 17.51
CA LYS A 112 1.14 2.86 16.63
C LYS A 112 2.12 2.93 15.46
N GLU A 113 3.41 2.94 15.77
CA GLU A 113 4.47 3.03 14.77
C GLU A 113 4.48 1.79 13.87
N TYR A 114 4.25 0.59 14.42
CA TYR A 114 4.16 -0.64 13.65
C TYR A 114 3.08 -0.57 12.55
N TYR A 115 1.83 -0.23 12.91
CA TYR A 115 0.73 -0.19 11.94
C TYR A 115 0.87 0.95 10.93
N VAL A 116 1.45 2.09 11.33
CA VAL A 116 1.78 3.18 10.40
C VAL A 116 2.79 2.71 9.36
N LEU A 117 3.88 2.09 9.79
CA LEU A 117 4.91 1.57 8.88
C LEU A 117 4.36 0.46 7.98
N LEU A 118 3.50 -0.42 8.50
CA LEU A 118 2.88 -1.48 7.71
C LEU A 118 1.97 -0.93 6.61
N LEU A 119 1.20 0.13 6.88
CA LEU A 119 0.36 0.82 5.89
C LEU A 119 1.21 1.58 4.85
N LEU A 120 2.30 2.22 5.27
CA LEU A 120 3.24 2.87 4.35
C LEU A 120 3.95 1.85 3.46
N LEU A 121 4.31 0.68 4.00
CA LEU A 121 4.87 -0.41 3.22
C LEU A 121 3.87 -0.88 2.16
N GLN A 122 2.60 -1.06 2.52
CA GLN A 122 1.56 -1.44 1.56
C GLN A 122 1.41 -0.39 0.44
N THR A 123 1.45 0.91 0.78
CA THR A 123 1.43 2.00 -0.23
C THR A 123 2.59 1.83 -1.21
N ALA A 124 3.80 1.64 -0.69
CA ALA A 124 5.00 1.52 -1.50
C ALA A 124 4.93 0.30 -2.43
N VAL A 125 4.57 -0.88 -1.91
CA VAL A 125 4.50 -2.13 -2.70
C VAL A 125 3.40 -2.06 -3.77
N VAL A 126 2.22 -1.50 -3.46
CA VAL A 126 1.17 -1.28 -4.46
C VAL A 126 1.66 -0.29 -5.53
N GLY A 127 2.36 0.77 -5.13
CA GLY A 127 2.97 1.73 -6.05
C GLY A 127 4.01 1.09 -6.98
N VAL A 128 4.85 0.19 -6.47
CA VAL A 128 5.83 -0.58 -7.27
C VAL A 128 5.14 -1.38 -8.38
N PHE A 129 4.04 -2.08 -8.06
CA PHE A 129 3.33 -2.89 -9.07
C PHE A 129 2.49 -2.05 -10.03
N GLY A 130 2.04 -0.87 -9.62
CA GLY A 130 1.22 0.01 -10.46
C GLY A 130 2.00 1.00 -11.31
N ALA A 131 3.28 1.25 -11.03
CA ALA A 131 4.07 2.26 -11.73
C ALA A 131 4.52 1.79 -13.12
N MET A 132 4.27 2.61 -14.14
CA MET A 132 4.73 2.41 -15.52
C MET A 132 5.97 3.23 -15.87
N ASP A 133 6.15 4.38 -15.20
CA ASP A 133 7.33 5.23 -15.36
C ASP A 133 8.49 4.71 -14.49
N LEU A 134 9.69 4.63 -15.06
CA LEU A 134 10.87 4.07 -14.38
C LEU A 134 11.26 4.87 -13.13
N PHE A 135 11.15 6.20 -13.16
CA PHE A 135 11.48 7.05 -12.02
C PHE A 135 10.44 6.87 -10.92
N LEU A 136 9.16 6.80 -11.28
CA LEU A 136 8.08 6.53 -10.32
C LEU A 136 8.20 5.14 -9.68
N PHE A 137 8.51 4.11 -10.48
CA PHE A 137 8.80 2.76 -9.99
C PHE A 137 9.96 2.77 -8.99
N TYR A 138 11.07 3.40 -9.37
CA TYR A 138 12.27 3.48 -8.54
C TYR A 138 11.98 4.20 -7.21
N LEU A 139 11.21 5.28 -7.24
CA LEU A 139 10.79 5.99 -6.03
C LEU A 139 10.00 5.07 -5.09
N PHE A 140 8.96 4.39 -5.57
CA PHE A 140 8.18 3.48 -4.73
C PHE A 140 9.04 2.32 -4.20
N PHE A 141 9.95 1.81 -5.02
CA PHE A 141 10.88 0.77 -4.62
C PHE A 141 11.78 1.22 -3.46
N GLU A 142 12.44 2.37 -3.58
CA GLU A 142 13.29 2.93 -2.51
C GLU A 142 12.49 3.29 -1.26
N VAL A 143 11.31 3.89 -1.43
CA VAL A 143 10.42 4.23 -0.32
C VAL A 143 10.00 2.97 0.46
N SER A 144 9.86 1.82 -0.20
CA SER A 144 9.52 0.55 0.48
C SER A 144 10.61 0.10 1.46
N LEU A 145 11.88 0.43 1.21
CA LEU A 145 13.01 0.04 2.06
C LEU A 145 12.92 0.66 3.45
N VAL A 146 12.41 1.89 3.55
CA VAL A 146 12.35 2.63 4.83
C VAL A 146 11.41 1.93 5.83
N PRO A 147 10.13 1.64 5.51
CA PRO A 147 9.28 0.85 6.40
C PRO A 147 9.84 -0.54 6.70
N MET A 148 10.36 -1.25 5.69
CA MET A 148 10.92 -2.60 5.90
C MET A 148 12.07 -2.58 6.91
N TYR A 149 12.99 -1.64 6.78
CA TYR A 149 14.12 -1.48 7.69
C TYR A 149 13.66 -1.37 9.16
N PHE A 150 12.67 -0.51 9.44
CA PHE A 150 12.16 -0.34 10.80
C PHE A 150 11.34 -1.54 11.29
N LEU A 151 10.51 -2.13 10.42
CA LEU A 151 9.70 -3.30 10.77
C LEU A 151 10.59 -4.47 11.19
N ILE A 152 11.65 -4.75 10.42
CA ILE A 152 12.62 -5.80 10.72
C ILE A 152 13.49 -5.41 11.93
N GLY A 153 14.01 -4.19 11.98
CA GLY A 153 14.93 -3.76 13.04
C GLY A 153 14.31 -3.67 14.45
N ILE A 154 13.03 -3.27 14.57
CA ILE A 154 12.40 -3.06 15.87
C ILE A 154 11.57 -4.28 16.33
N TRP A 155 10.88 -4.94 15.40
CA TRP A 155 9.95 -6.05 15.68
C TRP A 155 10.38 -7.41 15.08
N GLY A 156 11.51 -7.48 14.37
CA GLY A 156 12.10 -8.74 13.94
C GLY A 156 12.61 -9.61 15.09
N GLY A 157 12.89 -10.89 14.79
CA GLY A 157 13.38 -11.90 15.74
C GLY A 157 14.77 -11.60 16.35
N GLU A 158 15.31 -12.54 17.12
CA GLU A 158 16.53 -12.33 17.94
C GLU A 158 17.84 -12.13 17.14
N ARG A 159 17.87 -12.42 15.84
CA ARG A 159 19.03 -12.22 14.96
C ARG A 159 18.80 -11.04 14.00
N ARG A 160 18.83 -9.82 14.54
CA ARG A 160 18.68 -8.57 13.77
C ARG A 160 20.03 -8.05 13.32
#